data_AF-A0ABD3GUC2-F1
#
_entry.id   AF-A0ABD3GUC2-F1
#
_cell.length_a   1.000
_cell.length_b   1.000
_cell.length_c   1.000
_cell.angle_alpha   90.00
_cell.angle_beta   90.00
_cell.angle_gamma   90.00
#
_symmetry.space_group_name_H-M   'P 1'
#
loop_
_entity.id
_entity.type
_entity.pdbx_description
1 polymer ?
#
loop_
_entity_poly.entity_id
_entity_poly.type
_entity_poly.pdbx_seq_one_letter_code
_entity_poly.pdbx_strand_id
1 'polypeptide(L)'
;MDRHSFFQLLSLIENHSVFQNESTCSQAPVIVQLAATLDRFGHEGNGACVGRSLFHWGIGVGTLVKYTYRVITALEDALSQEVVWPNREERRRISSAFSLKGFPGCVELIDGTLLKLSQRPKKDGETYFDSKRNYSLNAEIVCDDKRRIIYFFSGMPGSCADSTCLRRPSLYEKLKTDIHISSQFFDSGQYLLADSGYVPLPHLVCAYRNAAGCPEKEVFNTCLAKVRVINEHVIGVLKSQWFSLREIRIQLKNQRQNKYAMRWISCCIRLHNFLNGRDDWTEQDGPIVIETDDLSEPDEVLDDRRARERGINLRNQVQSTCFHLNNDNTVSG
;
A
#
# COMPACT_ATOMS: atom_id res chain seq x y z
N MET A 1 18.84 2.74 -0.78
CA MET A 1 18.97 3.41 -2.08
C MET A 1 20.44 3.41 -2.41
N ASP A 2 20.82 2.59 -3.37
CA ASP A 2 22.17 2.58 -3.91
C ASP A 2 22.51 3.90 -4.64
N ARG A 3 23.80 4.09 -4.92
CA ARG A 3 24.28 5.32 -5.57
C ARG A 3 23.69 5.48 -6.97
N HIS A 4 23.51 4.40 -7.72
CA HIS A 4 23.02 4.48 -9.10
C HIS A 4 21.58 4.98 -9.15
N SER A 5 20.68 4.37 -8.36
CA SER A 5 19.27 4.77 -8.28
C SER A 5 19.11 6.22 -7.80
N PHE A 6 19.98 6.67 -6.89
CA PHE A 6 19.99 8.06 -6.43
C PHE A 6 20.24 9.05 -7.58
N PHE A 7 21.27 8.82 -8.40
CA PHE A 7 21.58 9.72 -9.52
C PHE A 7 20.55 9.62 -10.66
N GLN A 8 19.97 8.45 -10.89
CA GLN A 8 18.81 8.32 -11.80
C GLN A 8 17.66 9.19 -11.31
N LEU A 9 17.29 9.08 -10.03
CA LEU A 9 16.20 9.86 -9.44
C LEU A 9 16.48 11.36 -9.50
N LEU A 10 17.73 11.78 -9.25
CA LEU A 10 18.16 13.17 -9.37
C LEU A 10 17.94 13.70 -10.80
N SER A 11 18.36 12.95 -11.81
CA SER A 11 18.20 13.33 -13.22
C SER A 11 16.74 13.50 -13.64
N LEU A 12 15.82 12.75 -13.01
CA LEU A 12 14.39 12.86 -13.28
C LEU A 12 13.79 14.17 -12.74
N ILE A 13 14.36 14.74 -11.68
CA ILE A 13 13.76 15.89 -10.98
C ILE A 13 14.56 17.19 -11.09
N GLU A 14 15.84 17.16 -11.51
CA GLU A 14 16.75 18.31 -11.45
C GLU A 14 16.26 19.55 -12.22
N ASN A 15 15.54 19.33 -13.32
CA ASN A 15 15.01 20.38 -14.19
C ASN A 15 13.56 20.78 -13.84
N HIS A 16 13.00 20.26 -12.76
CA HIS A 16 11.62 20.53 -12.38
C HIS A 16 11.43 21.99 -11.97
N SER A 17 10.35 22.62 -12.45
CA SER A 17 10.06 24.05 -12.25
C SER A 17 9.99 24.47 -10.77
N VAL A 18 9.62 23.54 -9.88
CA VAL A 18 9.56 23.78 -8.43
C VAL A 18 10.91 24.18 -7.80
N PHE A 19 12.03 23.84 -8.46
CA PHE A 19 13.38 24.20 -8.02
C PHE A 19 13.86 25.53 -8.63
N GLN A 20 13.09 26.13 -9.51
CA GLN A 20 13.37 27.43 -10.10
C GLN A 20 12.69 28.53 -9.26
N ASN A 21 13.35 29.68 -9.13
CA ASN A 21 12.74 30.88 -8.55
C ASN A 21 13.13 32.12 -9.36
N GLU A 22 12.28 33.14 -9.33
CA GLU A 22 12.56 34.46 -9.92
C GLU A 22 13.25 35.39 -8.90
N SER A 23 13.92 34.81 -7.91
CA SER A 23 14.54 35.57 -6.82
C SER A 23 16.02 35.83 -7.11
N THR A 24 16.53 36.94 -6.58
CA THR A 24 17.97 37.24 -6.55
C THR A 24 18.77 36.26 -5.69
N CYS A 25 18.11 35.47 -4.83
CA CYS A 25 18.73 34.40 -4.05
C CYS A 25 18.48 33.04 -4.72
N SER A 26 19.54 32.47 -5.27
CA SER A 26 19.50 31.15 -5.90
C SER A 26 19.04 30.07 -4.91
N GLN A 27 18.20 29.15 -5.37
CA GLN A 27 17.88 27.97 -4.57
C GLN A 27 19.13 27.11 -4.35
N ALA A 28 19.14 26.33 -3.26
CA ALA A 28 20.20 25.35 -3.05
C ALA A 28 20.15 24.24 -4.11
N PRO A 29 21.28 23.58 -4.42
CA PRO A 29 21.34 22.52 -5.42
C PRO A 29 20.31 21.42 -5.18
N VAL A 30 19.66 20.93 -6.25
CA VAL A 30 18.61 19.91 -6.15
C VAL A 30 19.12 18.63 -5.48
N ILE A 31 20.37 18.25 -5.74
CA ILE A 31 21.03 17.11 -5.08
C ILE A 31 21.02 17.21 -3.55
N VAL A 32 21.23 18.40 -2.98
CA VAL A 32 21.20 18.62 -1.53
C VAL A 32 19.76 18.52 -1.02
N GLN A 33 18.80 19.12 -1.75
CA GLN A 33 17.39 19.05 -1.38
C GLN A 33 16.88 17.60 -1.40
N LEU A 34 17.27 16.83 -2.42
CA LEU A 34 16.92 15.42 -2.58
C LEU A 34 17.53 14.57 -1.47
N ALA A 35 18.85 14.69 -1.24
CA ALA A 35 19.54 13.90 -0.23
C ALA A 35 18.98 14.17 1.18
N ALA A 36 18.76 15.44 1.53
CA ALA A 36 18.14 15.81 2.81
C ALA A 36 16.68 15.33 2.93
N THR A 37 15.97 15.16 1.83
CA THR A 37 14.59 14.63 1.84
C THR A 37 14.56 13.12 1.99
N LEU A 38 15.43 12.39 1.27
CA LEU A 38 15.55 10.94 1.42
C LEU A 38 16.04 10.55 2.81
N ASP A 39 16.95 11.34 3.40
CA ASP A 39 17.36 11.20 4.80
C ASP A 39 16.17 11.26 5.76
N ARG A 40 15.21 12.16 5.51
CA ARG A 40 13.98 12.22 6.32
C ARG A 40 13.03 11.05 6.08
N PHE A 41 12.96 10.50 4.88
CA PHE A 41 12.12 9.34 4.59
C PHE A 41 12.66 8.07 5.24
N GLY A 42 13.99 7.90 5.25
CA GLY A 42 14.70 6.72 5.71
C GLY A 42 14.95 6.62 7.22
N HIS A 43 14.45 7.56 8.03
CA HIS A 43 14.60 7.51 9.49
C HIS A 43 13.27 7.46 10.22
N GLU A 44 13.25 6.83 11.40
CA GLU A 44 12.14 6.84 12.38
C GLU A 44 12.54 7.62 13.64
N GLY A 45 11.57 7.87 14.53
CA GLY A 45 11.85 8.38 15.86
C GLY A 45 12.54 9.75 15.87
N ASN A 46 13.43 9.98 16.85
CA ASN A 46 14.24 11.21 16.90
C ASN A 46 15.18 11.36 15.70
N GLY A 47 15.46 10.28 14.97
CA GLY A 47 16.18 10.30 13.71
C GLY A 47 15.40 10.96 12.57
N ALA A 48 14.09 10.77 12.51
CA ALA A 48 13.18 11.43 11.57
C ALA A 48 12.85 12.88 11.97
N CYS A 49 13.21 13.27 13.20
CA CYS A 49 12.97 14.62 13.70
C CYS A 49 13.86 15.60 12.94
N VAL A 50 13.24 16.70 12.52
CA VAL A 50 13.90 17.82 11.85
C VAL A 50 15.23 18.17 12.53
N GLY A 51 15.28 18.16 13.87
CA GLY A 51 16.46 18.50 14.69
C GLY A 51 17.74 17.72 14.39
N ARG A 52 17.67 16.43 14.06
CA ARG A 52 18.88 15.64 13.71
C ARG A 52 19.37 16.00 12.32
N SER A 53 18.47 16.11 11.35
CA SER A 53 18.84 16.57 10.01
C SER A 53 19.39 18.01 10.04
N LEU A 54 18.98 18.88 10.99
CA LEU A 54 19.65 20.18 11.17
C LEU A 54 21.12 20.02 11.52
N PHE A 55 21.44 19.12 12.45
CA PHE A 55 22.81 18.91 12.93
C PHE A 55 23.68 18.23 11.87
N HIS A 56 23.12 17.25 11.15
CA HIS A 56 23.84 16.52 10.11
C HIS A 56 24.12 17.37 8.87
N TRP A 57 23.13 18.18 8.44
CA TRP A 57 23.22 18.94 7.20
C TRP A 57 23.58 20.42 7.39
N GLY A 58 23.52 20.94 8.63
CA GLY A 58 23.66 22.37 8.90
C GLY A 58 22.51 23.24 8.34
N ILE A 59 21.38 22.63 7.98
CA ILE A 59 20.24 23.30 7.33
C ILE A 59 19.21 23.68 8.38
N GLY A 60 18.65 24.89 8.35
CA GLY A 60 17.57 25.31 9.27
C GLY A 60 16.22 24.58 9.06
N VAL A 61 15.39 24.48 10.11
CA VAL A 61 14.09 23.74 10.11
C VAL A 61 13.20 24.14 8.94
N GLY A 62 12.97 25.45 8.79
CA GLY A 62 12.10 25.97 7.73
C GLY A 62 12.64 25.66 6.34
N THR A 63 13.96 25.64 6.17
CA THR A 63 14.63 25.32 4.91
C THR A 63 14.47 23.84 4.58
N LEU A 64 14.68 22.95 5.55
CA LEU A 64 14.50 21.51 5.36
C LEU A 64 13.04 21.16 5.00
N VAL A 65 12.06 21.79 5.66
CA VAL A 65 10.63 21.62 5.31
C VAL A 65 10.35 22.10 3.89
N LYS A 66 10.94 23.22 3.45
CA LYS A 66 10.81 23.70 2.07
C LYS A 66 11.45 22.73 1.07
N TYR A 67 12.65 22.20 1.35
CA TYR A 67 13.31 21.22 0.49
C TYR A 67 12.45 19.98 0.31
N THR A 68 11.95 19.42 1.40
CA THR A 68 11.09 18.23 1.33
C THR A 68 9.79 18.50 0.58
N TYR A 69 9.17 19.66 0.75
CA TYR A 69 7.97 20.00 -0.02
C TYR A 69 8.25 20.07 -1.53
N ARG A 70 9.38 20.68 -1.93
CA ARG A 70 9.78 20.78 -3.35
C ARG A 70 10.10 19.43 -3.95
N VAL A 71 10.87 18.62 -3.23
CA VAL A 71 11.24 17.26 -3.65
C VAL A 71 10.00 16.37 -3.76
N ILE A 72 9.11 16.36 -2.76
CA ILE A 72 7.83 15.64 -2.84
C ILE A 72 7.05 16.05 -4.10
N THR A 73 6.98 17.35 -4.39
CA THR A 73 6.29 17.85 -5.58
C THR A 73 6.91 17.32 -6.87
N ALA A 74 8.23 17.43 -7.03
CA ALA A 74 8.90 16.94 -8.23
C ALA A 74 8.81 15.40 -8.36
N LEU A 75 8.87 14.67 -7.24
CA LEU A 75 8.77 13.21 -7.22
C LEU A 75 7.36 12.71 -7.57
N GLU A 76 6.30 13.40 -7.14
CA GLU A 76 4.93 13.03 -7.51
C GLU A 76 4.71 13.12 -9.03
N ASP A 77 5.28 14.14 -9.66
CA ASP A 77 5.18 14.35 -11.11
C ASP A 77 6.07 13.34 -11.86
N ALA A 78 7.35 13.23 -11.47
CA ALA A 78 8.34 12.36 -12.12
C ALA A 78 8.01 10.86 -11.99
N LEU A 79 7.44 10.44 -10.86
CA LEU A 79 7.10 9.04 -10.57
C LEU A 79 5.59 8.76 -10.70
N SER A 80 4.88 9.58 -11.46
CA SER A 80 3.43 9.45 -11.67
C SER A 80 3.03 8.11 -12.30
N GLN A 81 3.93 7.48 -13.07
CA GLN A 81 3.73 6.18 -13.73
C GLN A 81 4.20 4.98 -12.92
N GLU A 82 4.77 5.17 -11.72
CA GLU A 82 5.24 4.05 -10.91
C GLU A 82 4.09 3.26 -10.27
N VAL A 83 2.94 3.91 -10.03
CA VAL A 83 1.74 3.29 -9.45
C VAL A 83 0.57 3.47 -10.42
N VAL A 84 0.35 2.47 -11.26
CA VAL A 84 -0.69 2.47 -12.29
C VAL A 84 -1.37 1.10 -12.32
N TRP A 85 -2.67 1.10 -12.59
CA TRP A 85 -3.42 -0.13 -12.78
C TRP A 85 -2.90 -0.90 -14.00
N PRO A 86 -2.65 -2.21 -13.90
CA PRO A 86 -2.12 -2.99 -15.01
C PRO A 86 -3.08 -3.00 -16.20
N ASN A 87 -2.50 -2.94 -17.40
CA ASN A 87 -3.26 -3.12 -18.63
C ASN A 87 -3.71 -4.59 -18.78
N ARG A 88 -4.52 -4.88 -19.80
CA ARG A 88 -5.09 -6.21 -20.03
C ARG A 88 -4.05 -7.32 -20.19
N GLU A 89 -2.95 -7.04 -20.88
CA GLU A 89 -1.88 -8.02 -21.11
C GLU A 89 -1.13 -8.32 -19.81
N GLU A 90 -0.79 -7.29 -19.05
CA GLU A 90 -0.13 -7.43 -17.76
C GLU A 90 -1.01 -8.20 -16.77
N ARG A 91 -2.32 -7.91 -16.71
CA ARG A 91 -3.26 -8.69 -15.88
C ARG A 91 -3.31 -10.16 -16.26
N ARG A 92 -3.23 -10.51 -17.55
CA ARG A 92 -3.17 -11.92 -17.99
C ARG A 92 -1.87 -12.59 -17.55
N ARG A 93 -0.74 -11.87 -17.62
CA ARG A 93 0.55 -12.35 -17.14
C ARG A 93 0.51 -12.60 -15.63
N ILE A 94 0.01 -11.64 -14.87
CA ILE A 94 -0.11 -11.74 -13.42
C ILE A 94 -1.06 -12.90 -13.05
N SER A 95 -2.19 -13.02 -13.73
CA SER A 95 -3.15 -14.10 -13.50
C SER A 95 -2.59 -15.49 -13.81
N SER A 96 -1.73 -15.60 -14.81
CA SER A 96 -1.00 -16.84 -15.09
C SER A 96 -0.04 -17.19 -13.94
N ALA A 97 0.63 -16.19 -13.35
CA ALA A 97 1.52 -16.40 -12.20
C ALA A 97 0.76 -16.83 -10.93
N PHE A 98 -0.42 -16.27 -10.66
CA PHE A 98 -1.25 -16.70 -9.52
C PHE A 98 -1.96 -18.04 -9.76
N SER A 99 -2.25 -18.40 -11.01
CA SER A 99 -2.74 -19.74 -11.36
C SER A 99 -1.80 -20.84 -10.86
N LEU A 100 -0.49 -20.64 -11.02
CA LEU A 100 0.54 -21.57 -10.49
C LEU A 100 0.55 -21.67 -8.96
N LYS A 101 -0.04 -20.68 -8.26
CA LYS A 101 -0.18 -20.65 -6.80
C LYS A 101 -1.56 -21.13 -6.33
N GLY A 102 -2.39 -21.67 -7.22
CA GLY A 102 -3.71 -22.22 -6.91
C GLY A 102 -4.87 -21.21 -7.01
N PHE A 103 -4.63 -20.01 -7.55
CA PHE A 103 -5.64 -18.95 -7.66
C PHE A 103 -5.79 -18.46 -9.12
N PRO A 104 -6.34 -19.29 -10.02
CA PRO A 104 -6.59 -18.87 -11.40
C PRO A 104 -7.59 -17.71 -11.45
N GLY A 105 -7.29 -16.68 -12.23
CA GLY A 105 -8.09 -15.45 -12.29
C GLY A 105 -7.66 -14.37 -11.29
N CYS A 106 -6.89 -14.71 -10.25
CA CYS A 106 -6.35 -13.68 -9.34
C CYS A 106 -5.38 -12.77 -10.09
N VAL A 107 -5.58 -11.46 -10.00
CA VAL A 107 -4.72 -10.47 -10.64
C VAL A 107 -3.90 -9.68 -9.62
N GLU A 108 -4.37 -9.50 -8.40
CA GLU A 108 -3.64 -8.76 -7.37
C GLU A 108 -4.04 -9.17 -5.94
N LEU A 109 -3.25 -8.73 -4.97
CA LEU A 109 -3.51 -8.85 -3.54
C LEU A 109 -3.80 -7.47 -2.96
N ILE A 110 -4.83 -7.36 -2.11
CA ILE A 110 -5.12 -6.15 -1.34
C ILE A 110 -5.00 -6.44 0.15
N ASP A 111 -4.43 -5.49 0.89
CA ASP A 111 -4.33 -5.56 2.34
C ASP A 111 -4.25 -4.18 2.98
N GLY A 112 -4.74 -4.09 4.20
CA GLY A 112 -4.70 -2.88 5.02
C GLY A 112 -3.36 -2.76 5.75
N THR A 113 -3.01 -1.54 6.15
CA THR A 113 -1.89 -1.34 7.07
C THR A 113 -2.04 -0.05 7.88
N LEU A 114 -1.67 -0.12 9.16
CA LEU A 114 -1.67 1.03 10.04
C LEU A 114 -0.32 1.77 9.99
N LEU A 115 -0.40 3.07 9.76
CA LEU A 115 0.72 4.01 9.77
C LEU A 115 0.62 4.86 11.03
N LYS A 116 1.43 4.52 12.05
CA LYS A 116 1.40 5.20 13.34
C LYS A 116 1.74 6.68 13.20
N LEU A 117 1.02 7.51 13.94
CA LEU A 117 1.27 8.93 14.11
C LEU A 117 2.01 9.15 15.43
N SER A 118 3.03 9.99 15.42
CA SER A 118 3.77 10.32 16.65
C SER A 118 2.95 11.10 17.68
N GLN A 119 1.82 11.69 17.26
CA GLN A 119 0.99 12.57 18.06
C GLN A 119 -0.48 12.39 17.72
N ARG A 120 -1.36 12.56 18.72
CA ARG A 120 -2.81 12.65 18.52
C ARG A 120 -3.14 13.77 17.53
N PRO A 121 -3.94 13.51 16.48
CA PRO A 121 -4.48 14.56 15.62
C PRO A 121 -5.28 15.60 16.42
N LYS A 122 -5.20 16.88 16.02
CA LYS A 122 -5.90 17.94 16.75
C LYS A 122 -7.42 17.89 16.58
N LYS A 123 -7.87 17.42 15.43
CA LYS A 123 -9.28 17.30 15.08
C LYS A 123 -9.67 15.83 15.08
N ASP A 124 -10.77 15.51 15.76
CA ASP A 124 -11.37 14.17 15.85
C ASP A 124 -10.36 13.07 16.23
N GLY A 125 -9.40 13.40 17.10
CA GLY A 125 -8.21 12.58 17.35
C GLY A 125 -8.50 11.18 17.90
N GLU A 126 -9.64 10.99 18.54
CA GLU A 126 -10.19 9.71 19.00
C GLU A 126 -10.48 8.74 17.85
N THR A 127 -10.87 9.23 16.67
CA THR A 127 -11.11 8.38 15.49
C THR A 127 -9.81 7.78 14.94
N TYR A 128 -8.66 8.34 15.31
CA TYR A 128 -7.36 7.81 14.89
C TYR A 128 -6.80 6.80 15.89
N PHE A 129 -7.46 6.59 17.04
CA PHE A 129 -7.00 5.63 18.03
C PHE A 129 -7.38 4.21 17.61
N ASP A 130 -6.39 3.40 17.30
CA ASP A 130 -6.54 2.05 16.75
C ASP A 130 -6.64 0.97 17.85
N SER A 131 -6.96 -0.26 17.43
CA SER A 131 -7.01 -1.45 18.29
C SER A 131 -5.68 -1.75 18.98
N LYS A 132 -4.56 -1.32 18.38
CA LYS A 132 -3.20 -1.45 18.91
C LYS A 132 -2.83 -0.34 19.91
N ARG A 133 -3.80 0.48 20.32
CA ARG A 133 -3.64 1.59 21.28
C ARG A 133 -2.64 2.66 20.81
N ASN A 134 -2.51 2.85 19.50
CA ASN A 134 -1.75 3.93 18.89
C ASN A 134 -2.70 4.92 18.20
N TYR A 135 -2.21 6.13 17.93
CA TYR A 135 -2.84 6.97 16.91
C TYR A 135 -2.27 6.58 15.56
N SER A 136 -3.09 6.29 14.56
CA SER A 136 -2.62 5.86 13.25
C SER A 136 -3.53 6.31 12.11
N LEU A 137 -2.97 6.25 10.90
CA LEU A 137 -3.70 6.33 9.64
C LEU A 137 -3.80 4.94 9.04
N ASN A 138 -4.96 4.56 8.54
CA ASN A 138 -5.09 3.35 7.72
C ASN A 138 -4.72 3.67 6.26
N ALA A 139 -3.96 2.77 5.63
CA ALA A 139 -3.64 2.75 4.23
C ALA A 139 -3.90 1.37 3.63
N GLU A 140 -4.52 1.33 2.46
CA GLU A 140 -4.73 0.12 1.68
C GLU A 140 -3.68 0.04 0.58
N ILE A 141 -3.07 -1.13 0.42
CA ILE A 141 -2.03 -1.38 -0.56
C ILE A 141 -2.45 -2.56 -1.42
N VAL A 142 -2.42 -2.35 -2.74
CA VAL A 142 -2.67 -3.38 -3.74
C VAL A 142 -1.37 -3.69 -4.47
N CYS A 143 -0.96 -4.96 -4.48
CA CYS A 143 0.27 -5.39 -5.14
C CYS A 143 0.09 -6.60 -6.07
N ASP A 144 1.00 -6.71 -7.04
CA ASP A 144 1.05 -7.80 -8.01
C ASP A 144 1.94 -8.99 -7.56
N ASP A 145 2.08 -9.99 -8.42
CA ASP A 145 2.92 -11.18 -8.19
C ASP A 145 4.42 -10.85 -8.02
N LYS A 146 4.86 -9.68 -8.49
CA LYS A 146 6.24 -9.18 -8.47
C LYS A 146 6.46 -8.11 -7.39
N ARG A 147 5.61 -8.07 -6.37
CA ARG A 147 5.75 -7.14 -5.24
C ARG A 147 5.68 -5.65 -5.66
N ARG A 148 5.12 -5.32 -6.83
CA ARG A 148 4.91 -3.92 -7.25
C ARG A 148 3.57 -3.43 -6.71
N ILE A 149 3.55 -2.22 -6.16
CA ILE A 149 2.32 -1.58 -5.68
C ILE A 149 1.57 -0.96 -6.87
N ILE A 150 0.44 -1.52 -7.29
CA ILE A 150 -0.29 -1.02 -8.47
C ILE A 150 -1.35 0.02 -8.12
N TYR A 151 -1.77 0.04 -6.85
CA TYR A 151 -2.75 0.96 -6.31
C TYR A 151 -2.54 1.11 -4.82
N PHE A 152 -2.82 2.29 -4.28
CA PHE A 152 -2.91 2.50 -2.85
C PHE A 152 -3.96 3.58 -2.55
N PHE A 153 -4.47 3.52 -1.34
CA PHE A 153 -5.25 4.59 -0.74
C PHE A 153 -4.74 4.81 0.68
N SER A 154 -4.72 6.06 1.15
CA SER A 154 -4.23 6.37 2.50
C SER A 154 -4.99 7.54 3.07
N GLY A 155 -4.97 7.64 4.40
CA GLY A 155 -5.47 8.82 5.13
C GLY A 155 -6.77 8.62 5.88
N MET A 156 -7.25 7.37 5.94
CA MET A 156 -8.37 7.01 6.79
C MET A 156 -7.94 7.02 8.26
N PRO A 157 -8.83 7.36 9.19
CA PRO A 157 -8.53 7.19 10.61
C PRO A 157 -8.22 5.73 10.96
N GLY A 158 -7.25 5.50 11.85
CA GLY A 158 -6.79 4.17 12.25
C GLY A 158 -7.85 3.27 12.92
N SER A 159 -8.96 3.84 13.41
CA SER A 159 -10.07 3.05 13.92
C SER A 159 -10.98 2.47 12.83
N CYS A 160 -10.84 2.91 11.57
CA CYS A 160 -11.65 2.42 10.47
C CYS A 160 -11.27 0.99 10.09
N ALA A 161 -12.27 0.10 10.04
CA ALA A 161 -12.14 -1.23 9.47
C ALA A 161 -11.73 -1.17 8.00
N ASP A 162 -11.01 -2.19 7.54
CA ASP A 162 -10.54 -2.27 6.15
C ASP A 162 -11.70 -2.26 5.15
N SER A 163 -12.82 -2.92 5.46
CA SER A 163 -14.04 -2.82 4.65
C SER A 163 -14.55 -1.39 4.44
N THR A 164 -14.29 -0.52 5.41
CA THR A 164 -14.75 0.87 5.44
C THR A 164 -13.76 1.79 4.74
N CYS A 165 -12.48 1.49 4.88
CA CYS A 165 -11.42 2.05 4.04
C CYS A 165 -11.70 1.76 2.56
N LEU A 166 -12.09 0.52 2.22
CA LEU A 166 -12.32 0.09 0.84
C LEU A 166 -13.53 0.74 0.19
N ARG A 167 -14.49 1.26 0.95
CA ARG A 167 -15.71 1.91 0.42
C ARG A 167 -15.52 3.38 0.02
N ARG A 168 -14.55 4.07 0.63
CA ARG A 168 -14.22 5.47 0.31
C ARG A 168 -13.34 5.74 -0.93
N PRO A 169 -12.66 4.78 -1.58
CA PRO A 169 -11.89 5.01 -2.79
C PRO A 169 -12.70 4.70 -4.06
N SER A 170 -12.23 5.24 -5.19
CA SER A 170 -12.70 4.86 -6.53
C SER A 170 -12.50 3.37 -6.86
N LEU A 171 -11.73 2.63 -6.05
CA LEU A 171 -11.55 1.19 -6.18
C LEU A 171 -12.85 0.41 -5.87
N TYR A 172 -13.62 0.82 -4.86
CA TYR A 172 -14.87 0.15 -4.50
C TYR A 172 -15.80 -0.03 -5.70
N GLU A 173 -16.03 1.07 -6.42
CA GLU A 173 -16.90 1.09 -7.60
C GLU A 173 -16.38 0.15 -8.69
N LYS A 174 -15.05 0.09 -8.89
CA LYS A 174 -14.43 -0.84 -9.84
C LYS A 174 -14.63 -2.30 -9.44
N LEU A 175 -14.57 -2.60 -8.15
CA LEU A 175 -14.75 -3.97 -7.62
C LEU A 175 -16.21 -4.42 -7.62
N LYS A 176 -17.14 -3.46 -7.50
CA LYS A 176 -18.58 -3.64 -7.51
C LYS A 176 -19.18 -3.74 -8.91
N THR A 177 -18.55 -3.08 -9.90
CA THR A 177 -19.05 -3.01 -11.27
C THR A 177 -19.24 -4.41 -11.86
N ASP A 178 -20.30 -4.59 -12.66
CA ASP A 178 -20.60 -5.87 -13.29
C ASP A 178 -19.49 -6.33 -14.24
N ILE A 179 -19.26 -7.65 -14.26
CA ILE A 179 -18.17 -8.34 -14.98
C ILE A 179 -18.16 -8.02 -16.49
N HIS A 180 -19.30 -7.62 -17.04
CA HIS A 180 -19.49 -7.29 -18.45
C HIS A 180 -19.19 -5.82 -18.80
N ILE A 181 -19.05 -4.93 -17.80
CA ILE A 181 -18.91 -3.48 -17.99
C ILE A 181 -17.46 -3.02 -17.72
N SER A 182 -16.70 -3.73 -16.88
CA SER A 182 -15.41 -3.25 -16.34
C SER A 182 -14.15 -3.80 -17.03
N SER A 183 -14.16 -4.03 -18.35
CA SER A 183 -12.97 -4.56 -19.09
C SER A 183 -11.69 -3.71 -18.94
N GLN A 184 -11.83 -2.45 -18.53
CA GLN A 184 -10.70 -1.58 -18.25
C GLN A 184 -9.89 -2.06 -17.03
N PHE A 185 -10.55 -2.57 -15.99
CA PHE A 185 -9.91 -2.96 -14.72
C PHE A 185 -9.81 -4.47 -14.55
N PHE A 186 -10.81 -5.22 -15.00
CA PHE A 186 -10.86 -6.68 -14.89
C PHE A 186 -11.44 -7.31 -16.16
N ASP A 187 -10.80 -8.36 -16.65
CA ASP A 187 -11.43 -9.29 -17.60
C ASP A 187 -12.39 -10.24 -16.85
N SER A 188 -13.25 -10.95 -17.59
CA SER A 188 -14.15 -11.95 -17.00
C SER A 188 -13.37 -12.98 -16.18
N GLY A 189 -13.81 -13.22 -14.95
CA GLY A 189 -13.16 -14.14 -14.01
C GLY A 189 -11.91 -13.57 -13.31
N GLN A 190 -11.53 -12.31 -13.55
CA GLN A 190 -10.44 -11.67 -12.82
C GLN A 190 -10.91 -11.06 -11.50
N TYR A 191 -10.08 -11.18 -10.46
CA TYR A 191 -10.40 -10.70 -9.11
C TYR A 191 -9.14 -10.41 -8.27
N LEU A 192 -9.31 -9.66 -7.18
CA LEU A 192 -8.30 -9.54 -6.12
C LEU A 192 -8.54 -10.53 -4.98
N LEU A 193 -7.45 -10.88 -4.31
CA LEU A 193 -7.46 -11.61 -3.06
C LEU A 193 -7.30 -10.68 -1.86
N ALA A 194 -8.15 -10.87 -0.85
CA ALA A 194 -8.20 -10.07 0.37
C ALA A 194 -8.16 -10.96 1.62
N ASP A 195 -7.82 -10.35 2.74
CA ASP A 195 -7.94 -10.96 4.06
C ASP A 195 -9.43 -11.14 4.49
N SER A 196 -9.67 -11.55 5.73
CA SER A 196 -11.04 -11.74 6.23
C SER A 196 -11.70 -10.44 6.74
N GLY A 197 -10.93 -9.35 6.84
CA GLY A 197 -11.36 -7.97 7.12
C GLY A 197 -12.32 -7.39 6.08
N TYR A 198 -12.23 -7.84 4.83
CA TYR A 198 -13.02 -7.33 3.72
C TYR A 198 -14.35 -8.07 3.48
N VAL A 199 -15.30 -7.36 2.86
CA VAL A 199 -16.56 -7.93 2.36
C VAL A 199 -16.35 -8.46 0.93
N PRO A 200 -16.76 -9.70 0.60
CA PRO A 200 -16.68 -10.21 -0.77
C PRO A 200 -17.47 -9.35 -1.77
N LEU A 201 -16.86 -9.06 -2.92
CA LEU A 201 -17.43 -8.28 -4.03
C LEU A 201 -17.22 -9.03 -5.37
N PRO A 202 -17.89 -8.64 -6.47
CA PRO A 202 -17.75 -9.31 -7.77
C PRO A 202 -16.32 -9.48 -8.29
N HIS A 203 -15.40 -8.62 -7.88
CA HIS A 203 -13.96 -8.72 -8.19
C HIS A 203 -13.08 -8.79 -6.94
N LEU A 204 -13.62 -9.17 -5.78
CA LEU A 204 -12.88 -9.28 -4.52
C LEU A 204 -13.23 -10.58 -3.78
N VAL A 205 -12.24 -11.44 -3.63
CA VAL A 205 -12.33 -12.74 -2.97
C VAL A 205 -11.61 -12.67 -1.62
N CYS A 206 -12.37 -12.79 -0.54
CA CYS A 206 -11.86 -12.64 0.83
C CYS A 206 -11.72 -14.00 1.54
N ALA A 207 -10.83 -14.08 2.52
CA ALA A 207 -10.75 -15.23 3.42
C ALA A 207 -12.07 -15.47 4.20
N TYR A 208 -12.29 -16.71 4.66
CA TYR A 208 -13.42 -17.04 5.54
C TYR A 208 -13.04 -16.79 7.00
N ARG A 209 -13.84 -16.03 7.76
CA ARG A 209 -13.63 -15.88 9.22
C ARG A 209 -13.92 -17.17 10.00
N ASN A 210 -15.05 -17.81 9.68
CA ASN A 210 -15.52 -19.02 10.35
C ASN A 210 -15.23 -20.25 9.50
N ALA A 211 -13.94 -20.52 9.27
CA ALA A 211 -13.50 -21.70 8.51
C ALA A 211 -13.49 -22.98 9.35
N ALA A 212 -13.32 -22.86 10.67
CA ALA A 212 -13.17 -23.99 11.59
C ALA A 212 -14.30 -25.02 11.44
N GLY A 213 -13.93 -26.29 11.25
CA GLY A 213 -14.86 -27.40 11.09
C GLY A 213 -15.39 -27.59 9.67
N CYS A 214 -14.89 -26.83 8.69
CA CYS A 214 -15.18 -27.00 7.26
C CYS A 214 -13.86 -27.14 6.50
N PRO A 215 -13.41 -28.39 6.20
CA PRO A 215 -12.10 -28.66 5.60
C PRO A 215 -11.82 -27.84 4.33
N GLU A 216 -12.84 -27.64 3.50
CA GLU A 216 -12.71 -26.91 2.25
C GLU A 216 -12.37 -25.43 2.46
N LYS A 217 -12.95 -24.81 3.49
CA LYS A 217 -12.66 -23.41 3.87
C LYS A 217 -11.31 -23.29 4.56
N GLU A 218 -10.92 -24.28 5.37
CA GLU A 218 -9.62 -24.31 6.04
C GLU A 218 -8.48 -24.45 5.03
N VAL A 219 -8.62 -25.34 4.04
CA VAL A 219 -7.65 -25.48 2.94
C VAL A 219 -7.55 -24.18 2.16
N PHE A 220 -8.68 -23.59 1.78
CA PHE A 220 -8.68 -22.32 1.05
C PHE A 220 -7.99 -21.20 1.83
N ASN A 221 -8.31 -21.01 3.10
CA ASN A 221 -7.66 -20.01 3.94
C ASN A 221 -6.16 -20.26 4.08
N THR A 222 -5.75 -21.52 4.19
CA THR A 222 -4.33 -21.91 4.26
C THR A 222 -3.59 -21.57 2.97
N CYS A 223 -4.18 -21.87 1.80
CA CYS A 223 -3.63 -21.50 0.51
C CYS A 223 -3.57 -19.99 0.32
N LEU A 224 -4.63 -19.29 0.73
CA LEU A 224 -4.71 -17.84 0.64
C LEU A 224 -3.66 -17.16 1.52
N ALA A 225 -3.46 -17.64 2.75
CA ALA A 225 -2.42 -17.16 3.64
C ALA A 225 -1.03 -17.28 3.00
N LYS A 226 -0.69 -18.41 2.35
CA LYS A 226 0.59 -18.59 1.65
C LYS A 226 0.82 -17.55 0.56
N VAL A 227 -0.22 -17.18 -0.18
CA VAL A 227 -0.12 -16.18 -1.26
C VAL A 227 -0.07 -14.76 -0.70
N ARG A 228 -0.82 -14.48 0.38
CA ARG A 228 -0.85 -13.17 1.05
C ARG A 228 0.49 -12.76 1.67
N VAL A 229 1.40 -13.71 1.95
CA VAL A 229 2.79 -13.42 2.34
C VAL A 229 3.46 -12.43 1.39
N ILE A 230 3.10 -12.42 0.10
CA ILE A 230 3.60 -11.45 -0.88
C ILE A 230 3.25 -10.02 -0.47
N ASN A 231 1.99 -9.76 -0.10
CA ASN A 231 1.53 -8.43 0.26
C ASN A 231 2.06 -7.98 1.62
N GLU A 232 2.04 -8.88 2.61
CA GLU A 232 2.65 -8.64 3.92
C GLU A 232 4.13 -8.28 3.78
N HIS A 233 4.86 -8.96 2.88
CA HIS A 233 6.24 -8.65 2.58
C HIS A 233 6.40 -7.29 1.89
N VAL A 234 5.55 -6.93 0.93
CA VAL A 234 5.55 -5.59 0.30
C VAL A 234 5.39 -4.50 1.34
N ILE A 235 4.43 -4.64 2.25
CA ILE A 235 4.16 -3.68 3.32
C ILE A 235 5.34 -3.61 4.30
N GLY A 236 5.90 -4.76 4.68
CA GLY A 236 7.07 -4.83 5.55
C GLY A 236 8.32 -4.17 4.95
N VAL A 237 8.59 -4.43 3.66
CA VAL A 237 9.69 -3.79 2.92
C VAL A 237 9.43 -2.29 2.77
N LEU A 238 8.21 -1.87 2.45
CA LEU A 238 7.85 -0.45 2.34
C LEU A 238 8.13 0.30 3.66
N LYS A 239 7.69 -0.24 4.80
CA LYS A 239 7.91 0.37 6.12
C LYS A 239 9.36 0.27 6.60
N SER A 240 10.15 -0.69 6.14
CA SER A 240 11.58 -0.81 6.48
C SER A 240 12.48 0.04 5.57
N GLN A 241 12.15 0.22 4.30
CA GLN A 241 12.88 1.14 3.43
C GLN A 241 12.62 2.60 3.83
N TRP A 242 11.37 2.92 4.18
CA TRP A 242 10.93 4.25 4.53
C TRP A 242 10.46 4.30 5.97
N PHE A 243 11.42 4.23 6.90
CA PHE A 243 11.21 4.24 8.34
C PHE A 243 10.26 5.36 8.83
N SER A 244 10.19 6.49 8.12
CA SER A 244 9.22 7.56 8.42
C SER A 244 7.74 7.13 8.35
N LEU A 245 7.44 6.00 7.71
CA LEU A 245 6.11 5.38 7.67
C LEU A 245 5.80 4.55 8.92
N ARG A 246 6.81 4.10 9.67
CA ARG A 246 6.62 3.39 10.95
C ARG A 246 6.12 4.31 12.05
N GLU A 247 6.53 5.58 12.01
CA GLU A 247 6.00 6.64 12.88
C GLU A 247 6.05 7.98 12.13
N ILE A 248 4.90 8.40 11.59
CA ILE A 248 4.75 9.66 10.86
C ILE A 248 4.80 10.83 11.86
N ARG A 249 5.83 11.66 11.71
CA ARG A 249 6.07 12.87 12.52
C ARG A 249 5.50 14.15 11.92
N ILE A 250 4.31 14.05 11.34
CA ILE A 250 3.55 15.18 10.80
C ILE A 250 2.35 15.40 11.72
N GLN A 251 2.33 16.50 12.46
CA GLN A 251 1.21 16.81 13.33
C GLN A 251 -0.03 17.19 12.51
N LEU A 252 -1.06 16.34 12.54
CA LEU A 252 -2.31 16.53 11.82
C LEU A 252 -3.18 17.59 12.52
N LYS A 253 -2.99 18.86 12.14
CA LYS A 253 -3.73 20.00 12.72
C LYS A 253 -4.95 20.40 11.89
N ASN A 254 -4.83 20.29 10.58
CA ASN A 254 -5.87 20.67 9.62
C ASN A 254 -5.63 19.98 8.26
N GLN A 255 -6.51 20.26 7.30
CA GLN A 255 -6.48 19.63 5.98
C GLN A 255 -5.15 19.82 5.22
N ARG A 256 -4.41 20.91 5.47
CA ARG A 256 -3.10 21.12 4.84
C ARG A 256 -2.08 20.09 5.33
N GLN A 257 -2.02 19.82 6.63
CA GLN A 257 -1.11 18.79 7.16
C GLN A 257 -1.57 17.39 6.78
N ASN A 258 -2.88 17.13 6.72
CA ASN A 258 -3.41 15.86 6.21
C ASN A 258 -2.96 15.63 4.77
N LYS A 259 -3.18 16.61 3.88
CA LYS A 259 -2.72 16.53 2.48
C LYS A 259 -1.21 16.33 2.42
N TYR A 260 -0.44 17.04 3.22
CA TYR A 260 1.02 16.88 3.25
C TYR A 260 1.45 15.47 3.69
N ALA A 261 0.81 14.88 4.70
CA ALA A 261 1.06 13.51 5.11
C ALA A 261 0.71 12.51 4.00
N MET A 262 -0.39 12.74 3.27
CA MET A 262 -0.77 11.88 2.14
C MET A 262 0.25 11.92 1.00
N ARG A 263 0.73 13.13 0.67
CA ARG A 263 1.80 13.30 -0.34
C ARG A 263 3.10 12.63 0.11
N TRP A 264 3.43 12.70 1.39
CA TRP A 264 4.59 12.01 1.97
C TRP A 264 4.50 10.48 1.80
N ILE A 265 3.37 9.88 2.18
CA ILE A 265 3.11 8.44 2.03
C ILE A 265 3.15 8.05 0.53
N SER A 266 2.46 8.81 -0.31
CA SER A 266 2.41 8.65 -1.76
C SER A 266 3.80 8.65 -2.42
N CYS A 267 4.71 9.53 -1.98
CA CYS A 267 6.09 9.55 -2.44
C CYS A 267 6.87 8.32 -1.99
N CYS A 268 6.76 7.90 -0.74
CA CYS A 268 7.44 6.70 -0.24
C CYS A 268 7.01 5.46 -1.03
N ILE A 269 5.72 5.31 -1.33
CA ILE A 269 5.18 4.22 -2.14
C ILE A 269 5.72 4.25 -3.58
N ARG A 270 5.77 5.43 -4.22
CA ARG A 270 6.33 5.57 -5.57
C ARG A 270 7.82 5.26 -5.62
N LEU A 271 8.57 5.72 -4.61
CA LEU A 271 9.99 5.42 -4.49
C LEU A 271 10.23 3.93 -4.25
N HIS A 272 9.38 3.26 -3.46
CA HIS A 272 9.44 1.80 -3.30
C HIS A 272 9.32 1.09 -4.66
N ASN A 273 8.32 1.44 -5.47
CA ASN A 273 8.18 0.86 -6.81
C ASN A 273 9.34 1.20 -7.75
N PHE A 274 9.80 2.46 -7.73
CA PHE A 274 10.95 2.88 -8.52
C PHE A 274 12.21 2.05 -8.20
N LEU A 275 12.40 1.68 -6.93
CA LEU A 275 13.51 0.85 -6.48
C LEU A 275 13.24 -0.66 -6.59
N ASN A 276 12.01 -1.08 -6.84
CA ASN A 276 11.65 -2.49 -6.89
C ASN A 276 12.41 -3.19 -8.03
N GLY A 277 13.22 -4.19 -7.68
CA GLY A 277 14.11 -4.90 -8.62
C GLY A 277 15.34 -4.11 -9.07
N ARG A 278 15.63 -2.94 -8.48
CA ARG A 278 16.83 -2.12 -8.77
C ARG A 278 17.81 -2.00 -7.62
N ASP A 279 17.33 -2.18 -6.40
CA ASP A 279 18.12 -2.05 -5.18
C ASP A 279 18.02 -3.36 -4.38
N ASP A 280 19.17 -3.90 -3.99
CA ASP A 280 19.32 -5.13 -3.20
C ASP A 280 18.93 -4.87 -1.72
N TRP A 281 17.76 -4.27 -1.47
CA TRP A 281 17.11 -4.39 -0.15
C TRP A 281 16.61 -5.83 0.00
N THR A 282 17.56 -6.77 -0.03
CA THR A 282 17.39 -8.18 0.21
C THR A 282 17.15 -8.35 1.69
N GLU A 283 15.95 -8.80 2.06
CA GLU A 283 15.64 -9.93 2.98
C GLU A 283 16.51 -10.15 4.26
N GLN A 284 17.37 -9.23 4.68
CA GLN A 284 18.40 -9.41 5.72
C GLN A 284 18.17 -8.62 7.01
N ASP A 285 17.17 -7.75 7.10
CA ASP A 285 16.90 -6.99 8.33
C ASP A 285 15.69 -7.53 9.11
N GLY A 286 15.97 -8.56 9.91
CA GLY A 286 15.16 -8.98 11.05
C GLY A 286 13.87 -9.74 10.70
N PRO A 287 13.23 -10.38 11.70
CA PRO A 287 11.94 -11.01 11.49
C PRO A 287 10.97 -9.97 10.94
N ILE A 288 10.33 -10.26 9.81
CA ILE A 288 9.12 -9.56 9.38
C ILE A 288 8.19 -9.64 10.58
N VAL A 289 8.01 -8.52 11.28
CA VAL A 289 7.00 -8.45 12.33
C VAL A 289 5.69 -8.53 11.58
N ILE A 290 5.14 -9.74 11.52
CA ILE A 290 3.76 -9.96 11.09
C ILE A 290 2.93 -9.24 12.13
N GLU A 291 2.56 -8.01 11.82
CA GLU A 291 1.59 -7.26 12.57
C GLU A 291 0.28 -8.06 12.46
N THR A 292 -0.04 -8.84 13.50
CA THR A 292 -1.36 -9.45 13.61
C THR A 292 -2.34 -8.31 13.85
N ASP A 293 -3.08 -7.93 12.81
CA ASP A 293 -4.17 -6.98 12.94
C ASP A 293 -5.33 -7.68 13.67
N ASP A 294 -5.82 -7.06 14.74
CA ASP A 294 -7.11 -7.40 15.33
C ASP A 294 -8.17 -6.99 14.30
N LEU A 295 -8.59 -7.95 13.48
CA LEU A 295 -9.55 -7.74 12.40
C LEU A 295 -10.91 -7.35 12.99
N SER A 296 -11.31 -6.10 12.78
CA SER A 296 -12.65 -5.63 13.12
C SER A 296 -13.71 -6.32 12.26
N GLU A 297 -14.95 -6.43 12.76
CA GLU A 297 -16.07 -6.87 11.92
C GLU A 297 -16.25 -5.95 10.74
N PRO A 298 -16.48 -6.49 9.51
CA PRO A 298 -16.70 -5.63 8.37
C PRO A 298 -18.02 -4.90 8.60
N ASP A 299 -18.07 -3.60 8.33
CA ASP A 299 -19.31 -2.82 8.48
C ASP A 299 -20.39 -3.39 7.54
N GLU A 300 -21.36 -4.14 8.11
CA GLU A 300 -22.50 -4.70 7.39
C GLU A 300 -23.51 -3.60 7.04
N VAL A 301 -23.28 -2.89 5.94
CA VAL A 301 -24.25 -1.93 5.39
C VAL A 301 -25.06 -2.62 4.30
N LEU A 302 -26.39 -2.49 4.41
CA LEU A 302 -27.43 -3.15 3.60
C LEU A 302 -27.44 -2.79 2.10
N ASP A 303 -26.60 -1.86 1.65
CA ASP A 303 -26.79 -1.10 0.40
C ASP A 303 -26.35 -1.82 -0.89
N ASP A 304 -25.80 -3.04 -0.81
CA ASP A 304 -25.52 -3.82 -2.03
C ASP A 304 -25.56 -5.34 -1.86
N ARG A 305 -26.74 -5.83 -1.50
CA ARG A 305 -26.99 -7.27 -1.38
C ARG A 305 -26.64 -8.06 -2.65
N ARG A 306 -26.87 -7.50 -3.84
CA ARG A 306 -26.62 -8.17 -5.13
C ARG A 306 -25.14 -8.33 -5.42
N ALA A 307 -24.33 -7.27 -5.26
CA ALA A 307 -22.89 -7.38 -5.44
C ALA A 307 -22.27 -8.34 -4.42
N ARG A 308 -22.75 -8.33 -3.17
CA ARG A 308 -22.32 -9.26 -2.12
C ARG A 308 -22.65 -10.71 -2.48
N GLU A 309 -23.86 -11.00 -2.94
CA GLU A 309 -24.26 -12.34 -3.39
C GLU A 309 -23.35 -12.84 -4.53
N ARG A 310 -23.06 -11.98 -5.52
CA ARG A 310 -22.11 -12.31 -6.60
C ARG A 310 -20.69 -12.55 -6.09
N GLY A 311 -20.20 -11.72 -5.18
CA GLY A 311 -18.88 -11.89 -4.56
C GLY A 311 -18.77 -13.17 -3.74
N ILE A 312 -19.83 -13.54 -3.01
CA ILE A 312 -19.89 -14.83 -2.29
C ILE A 312 -19.86 -16.00 -3.26
N ASN A 313 -20.61 -15.93 -4.37
CA ASN A 313 -20.60 -16.97 -5.39
C ASN A 313 -19.21 -17.13 -6.03
N LEU A 314 -18.55 -16.01 -6.37
CA LEU A 314 -17.18 -16.04 -6.88
C LEU A 314 -16.22 -16.66 -5.86
N ARG A 315 -16.27 -16.24 -4.59
CA ARG A 315 -15.43 -16.82 -3.53
C ARG A 315 -15.62 -18.32 -3.42
N ASN A 316 -16.86 -18.81 -3.42
CA ASN A 316 -17.15 -20.24 -3.32
C ASN A 316 -16.64 -21.01 -4.56
N GLN A 317 -16.73 -20.42 -5.76
CA GLN A 317 -16.16 -21.00 -6.98
C GLN A 317 -14.63 -21.10 -6.92
N VAL A 318 -13.97 -20.04 -6.47
CA VAL A 318 -12.51 -20.02 -6.30
C VAL A 318 -12.08 -21.00 -5.21
N GLN A 319 -12.82 -21.08 -4.11
CA GLN A 319 -12.58 -22.05 -3.03
C GLN A 319 -12.65 -23.49 -3.55
N SER A 320 -13.69 -23.84 -4.31
CA SER A 320 -13.83 -25.18 -4.89
C SER A 320 -12.66 -25.49 -5.83
N THR A 321 -12.30 -24.54 -6.70
CA THR A 321 -11.16 -24.68 -7.62
C THR A 321 -9.84 -24.90 -6.85
N CYS A 322 -9.58 -24.08 -5.83
CA CYS A 322 -8.40 -24.20 -4.98
C CYS A 322 -8.35 -25.55 -4.24
N PHE A 323 -9.49 -26.04 -3.75
CA PHE A 323 -9.58 -27.32 -3.05
C PHE A 323 -9.25 -28.50 -3.97
N HIS A 324 -9.81 -28.54 -5.19
CA HIS A 324 -9.51 -29.59 -6.17
C HIS A 324 -8.04 -29.59 -6.58
N LEU A 325 -7.46 -28.42 -6.88
CA LEU A 325 -6.05 -28.30 -7.25
C LEU A 325 -5.08 -28.80 -6.15
N ASN A 326 -5.45 -28.68 -4.88
CA ASN A 326 -4.59 -29.17 -3.80
C ASN A 326 -4.76 -30.67 -3.52
N ASN A 327 -5.95 -31.24 -3.74
CA ASN A 327 -6.17 -32.68 -3.54
C ASN A 327 -5.57 -33.52 -4.68
N ASP A 328 -5.62 -33.05 -5.93
CA ASP A 328 -5.04 -33.79 -7.07
C ASP A 328 -3.51 -33.90 -6.96
N ASN A 329 -2.85 -32.90 -6.36
CA ASN A 329 -1.41 -32.91 -6.10
C ASN A 329 -0.99 -33.84 -4.94
N THR A 330 -1.92 -34.28 -4.08
CA THR A 330 -1.63 -35.22 -2.98
C THR A 330 -1.76 -36.69 -3.38
N VAL A 331 -2.42 -37.00 -4.51
CA VAL A 331 -2.63 -38.38 -4.99
C VAL A 331 -1.51 -38.83 -5.96
N SER A 332 -0.67 -37.91 -6.40
CA SER A 332 0.38 -38.14 -7.41
C SER A 332 1.83 -38.03 -6.87
N GLY A 333 2.00 -38.01 -5.54
CA GLY A 333 3.30 -37.94 -4.85
C GLY A 333 3.73 -39.25 -4.20
#